data_AF-A0A2A4NIU7-F1
#
_entry.id   AF-A0A2A4NIU7-F1
#
_cell.length_a   1.000
_cell.length_b   1.000
_cell.length_c   1.000
_cell.angle_alpha   90.00
_cell.angle_beta   90.00
_cell.angle_gamma   90.00
#
_symmetry.space_group_name_H-M   'P 1'
#
loop_
_entity.id
_entity.type
_entity.pdbx_description
1 polymer ?
#
loop_
_entity_poly.entity_id
_entity_poly.type
_entity_poly.pdbx_seq_one_letter_code
_entity_poly.pdbx_strand_id
1 'polypeptide(L)' 'DRSPPARPPKIVTVIGPTDGRRRTGRRFGSEPVEIPIDDLSDDDLLALKGDPALSVSID' A
#
# COMPACT_ATOMS: atom_id res chain seq x y z
N ASP A 1 30.82 12.08 -10.28
CA ASP A 1 29.78 11.05 -10.37
C ASP A 1 28.44 11.73 -10.09
N ARG A 2 27.52 11.80 -11.06
CA ARG A 2 26.18 12.36 -10.83
C ARG A 2 25.22 11.19 -10.96
N SER A 3 24.86 10.57 -9.84
CA SER A 3 23.70 9.69 -9.80
C SER A 3 22.49 10.48 -10.32
N PRO A 4 21.69 9.93 -11.24
CA PRO A 4 20.43 10.57 -11.59
C PRO A 4 19.58 10.75 -10.33
N PRO A 5 18.72 11.79 -10.24
CA PRO A 5 17.78 11.88 -9.14
C PRO A 5 16.98 10.57 -9.10
N ALA A 6 17.01 9.89 -7.96
CA ALA A 6 16.18 8.71 -7.75
C ALA A 6 14.74 9.11 -8.09
N ARG A 7 14.08 8.36 -8.98
CA ARG A 7 12.65 8.54 -9.20
C ARG A 7 11.96 8.48 -7.84
N PRO A 8 10.97 9.35 -7.56
CA PRO A 8 10.24 9.25 -6.31
C PRO A 8 9.70 7.81 -6.17
N PRO A 9 9.81 7.20 -4.98
CA PRO A 9 9.31 5.85 -4.77
C PRO A 9 7.80 5.84 -5.03
N LYS A 10 7.30 4.83 -5.74
CA LYS A 10 5.85 4.69 -5.93
C LYS A 10 5.21 4.44 -4.59
N ILE A 11 4.09 5.10 -4.32
CA ILE A 11 3.36 4.95 -3.08
C ILE A 11 2.10 4.16 -3.34
N VAL A 12 1.84 3.18 -2.49
CA VAL A 12 0.60 2.41 -2.46
C VAL A 12 -0.25 2.97 -1.34
N THR A 13 -1.38 3.57 -1.69
CA THR A 13 -2.35 4.09 -0.72
C THR A 13 -3.43 3.06 -0.51
N VAL A 14 -3.66 2.67 0.74
CA VAL A 14 -4.64 1.65 1.12
C VAL A 14 -5.63 2.23 2.12
N ILE A 15 -6.93 2.10 1.82
CA ILE A 15 -8.03 2.49 2.71
C ILE A 15 -8.88 1.25 2.99
N GLY A 16 -9.23 1.03 4.25
CA GLY A 16 -10.09 -0.07 4.69
C GLY A 16 -11.47 0.39 5.14
N PRO A 17 -12.32 -0.54 5.60
CA PRO A 17 -13.63 -0.21 6.17
C PRO A 17 -13.46 0.48 7.52
N THR A 18 -14.49 1.23 7.96
CA THR A 18 -14.50 1.96 9.23
C THR A 18 -14.20 1.06 10.45
N ASP A 19 -14.69 -0.18 10.43
CA ASP A 19 -14.49 -1.14 11.53
C ASP A 19 -13.03 -1.67 11.58
N GLY A 20 -12.29 -1.44 10.49
CA GLY A 20 -10.93 -1.86 10.27
C GLY A 20 -10.81 -3.23 9.62
N ARG A 21 -9.76 -3.40 8.82
CA ARG A 21 -9.41 -4.64 8.14
C ARG A 21 -7.94 -4.96 8.35
N ARG A 22 -7.61 -6.23 8.62
CA ARG A 22 -6.22 -6.67 8.78
C ARG A 22 -5.75 -7.41 7.55
N ARG A 23 -4.63 -6.98 6.98
CA ARG A 23 -3.94 -7.69 5.90
C ARG A 23 -2.44 -7.42 5.99
N THR A 24 -1.62 -8.37 5.53
CA THR A 24 -0.16 -8.23 5.41
C THR A 24 0.51 -7.70 6.69
N GLY A 25 0.00 -8.13 7.86
CA GLY A 25 0.48 -7.68 9.17
C GLY A 25 0.06 -6.26 9.58
N ARG A 26 -0.67 -5.53 8.73
CA ARG A 26 -1.14 -4.15 8.95
C ARG A 26 -2.65 -4.11 9.21
N ARG A 27 -3.13 -3.01 9.80
CA ARG A 27 -4.57 -2.70 9.97
C ARG A 27 -4.90 -1.46 9.15
N PHE A 28 -5.97 -1.54 8.36
CA PHE A 28 -6.47 -0.47 7.50
C PHE A 28 -7.86 -0.07 7.99
N GLY A 29 -8.04 1.21 8.34
CA GLY A 29 -9.33 1.78 8.70
C GLY A 29 -9.80 2.75 7.62
N SER A 30 -10.74 3.63 7.96
CA SER A 30 -11.20 4.70 7.08
C SER A 30 -10.11 5.72 6.72
N GLU A 31 -9.06 5.82 7.55
CA GLU A 31 -7.91 6.68 7.27
C GLU A 31 -6.96 6.02 6.25
N PRO A 32 -6.50 6.75 5.22
CA PRO A 32 -5.53 6.25 4.26
C PRO A 32 -4.20 5.89 4.91
N VAL A 33 -3.66 4.75 4.50
CA VAL A 33 -2.31 4.32 4.86
C VAL A 33 -1.45 4.31 3.60
N GLU A 34 -0.43 5.14 3.59
CA GLU A 34 0.58 5.19 2.53
C GLU A 34 1.71 4.22 2.84
N ILE A 35 2.04 3.37 1.86
CA ILE A 35 3.11 2.38 1.97
C ILE A 35 4.00 2.50 0.74
N PRO A 36 5.32 2.71 0.88
CA PRO A 36 6.24 2.61 -0.25
C PRO A 36 6.09 1.25 -0.94
N ILE A 37 6.04 1.23 -2.27
CA ILE A 37 5.90 -0.05 -2.99
C ILE A 37 7.07 -1.00 -2.70
N ASP A 38 8.26 -0.45 -2.44
CA ASP A 38 9.47 -1.20 -2.12
C ASP A 38 9.41 -1.88 -0.74
N ASP A 39 8.49 -1.44 0.14
CA ASP A 39 8.21 -2.04 1.45
C ASP A 39 7.16 -3.17 1.37
N LEU A 40 6.61 -3.44 0.17
CA LEU A 40 5.65 -4.50 -0.07
C LEU A 40 6.31 -5.60 -0.89
N SER A 41 6.17 -6.84 -0.43
CA SER A 41 6.42 -7.98 -1.31
C SER A 41 5.35 -8.05 -2.41
N ASP A 42 5.66 -8.72 -3.52
CA ASP A 42 4.67 -8.94 -4.59
C ASP A 42 3.42 -9.67 -4.06
N ASP A 43 3.60 -10.61 -3.14
CA ASP A 43 2.51 -11.34 -2.48
C ASP A 43 1.68 -10.43 -1.58
N ASP A 44 2.32 -9.51 -0.85
CA ASP A 44 1.60 -8.52 -0.03
C ASP A 44 0.78 -7.58 -0.92
N LEU A 45 1.36 -7.08 -2.00
CA LEU A 45 0.66 -6.21 -2.95
C LEU A 45 -0.53 -6.94 -3.58
N LEU A 46 -0.36 -8.20 -3.96
CA LEU A 46 -1.43 -9.03 -4.50
C LEU A 46 -2.53 -9.28 -3.45
N ALA A 47 -2.14 -9.56 -2.20
CA ALA A 47 -3.07 -9.79 -1.11
C ALA A 47 -3.86 -8.53 -0.73
N LEU A 48 -3.27 -7.34 -0.87
CA LEU A 48 -3.95 -6.06 -0.68
C LEU A 48 -4.94 -5.79 -1.81
N LYS A 49 -4.50 -5.93 -3.08
CA LYS A 49 -5.35 -5.72 -4.26
C LYS A 49 -6.50 -6.74 -4.38
N GLY A 50 -6.28 -7.95 -3.87
CA GLY A 50 -7.26 -9.04 -3.89
C GLY A 50 -8.27 -8.99 -2.73
N ASP A 51 -8.11 -8.09 -1.75
CA ASP A 51 -9.06 -7.95 -0.65
C ASP A 51 -10.20 -6.99 -1.05
N PRO A 52 -11.44 -7.47 -1.27
CA PRO A 52 -12.54 -6.63 -1.73
C PRO A 52 -12.99 -5.60 -0.69
N ALA A 53 -12.56 -5.71 0.57
CA ALA A 53 -12.84 -4.72 1.60
C ALA A 53 -11.81 -3.58 1.63
N LEU A 54 -10.74 -3.66 0.83
CA LEU A 54 -9.71 -2.63 0.73
C LEU A 54 -9.84 -1.87 -0.59
N SER A 55 -9.64 -0.56 -0.52
CA SER A 55 -9.41 0.28 -1.69
C SER A 55 -7.92 0.54 -1.81
N VAL A 56 -7.33 0.21 -2.96
CA VAL A 56 -5.88 0.27 -3.20
C VAL A 56 -5.59 1.10 -4.45
N SER A 57 -4.77 2.15 -4.29
CA SER A 57 -4.30 3.02 -5.37
C SER A 57 -2.77 3.05 -5.41
N ILE A 58 -2.19 3.27 -6.59
CA ILE A 58 -0.74 3.40 -6.78
C ILE A 58 -0.46 4.71 -7.49
N ASP A 59 0.37 5.55 -6.89
CA ASP A 59 0.84 6.83 -7.41
C ASP A 59 2.30 6.76 -7.88
#